data_AF-A0A4S3PX02-F1
#
_entry.id   AF-A0A4S3PX02-F1
#
_cell.length_a   1.000
_cell.length_b   1.000
_cell.length_c   1.000
_cell.angle_alpha   90.00
_cell.angle_beta   90.00
_cell.angle_gamma   90.00
#
_symmetry.space_group_name_H-M   'P 1'
#
loop_
_entity.id
_entity.type
_entity.pdbx_description
1 polymer ?
#
loop_
_entity_poly.entity_id
_entity_poly.type
_entity_poly.pdbx_seq_one_letter_code
_entity_poly.pdbx_strand_id
1 'polypeptide(L)'
;MILRKFLGFVFTTLLTGLFLTVFFAIMNDFDNLFAALGILLAGTAPFMFLIGLPVSIFSDYLTKNLNSKQRFKKAFMIYMIFGLIIGLVLSFFFEHLLLLVITLVASFIYWIVDEILRKKFTAY
;
A
#
# COMPACT_ATOMS: atom_id res chain seq x y z
N MET A 1 16.79 -1.41 -8.79
CA MET A 1 15.59 -0.55 -8.76
C MET A 1 14.30 -1.31 -9.04
N ILE A 2 14.19 -2.03 -10.17
CA ILE A 2 12.97 -2.80 -10.55
C ILE A 2 12.64 -3.91 -9.54
N LEU A 3 13.63 -4.72 -9.15
CA LEU A 3 13.43 -5.80 -8.17
C LEU A 3 12.87 -5.30 -6.84
N ARG A 4 13.38 -4.16 -6.32
CA ARG A 4 12.89 -3.54 -5.08
C ARG A 4 11.42 -3.13 -5.20
N LYS A 5 11.02 -2.54 -6.33
CA LYS A 5 9.64 -2.10 -6.55
C LYS A 5 8.70 -3.30 -6.74
N PHE A 6 9.14 -4.35 -7.44
CA PHE A 6 8.40 -5.60 -7.57
C PHE A 6 8.22 -6.30 -6.22
N LEU A 7 9.28 -6.43 -5.42
CA LEU A 7 9.19 -6.97 -4.06
C LEU A 7 8.29 -6.10 -3.17
N GLY A 8 8.37 -4.78 -3.30
CA GLY A 8 7.48 -3.85 -2.58
C GLY A 8 6.02 -4.15 -2.89
N PHE A 9 5.69 -4.24 -4.18
CA PHE A 9 4.37 -4.64 -4.62
C PHE A 9 3.92 -5.99 -4.03
N VAL A 10 4.75 -7.03 -4.13
CA VAL A 10 4.41 -8.38 -3.63
C VAL A 10 4.17 -8.35 -2.11
N PHE A 11 5.10 -7.79 -1.33
CA PHE A 11 4.99 -7.76 0.12
C PHE A 11 3.82 -6.89 0.59
N THR A 12 3.62 -5.72 -0.02
CA THR A 12 2.48 -4.88 0.35
C THR A 12 1.16 -5.55 0.02
N THR A 13 1.03 -6.17 -1.15
CA THR A 13 -0.20 -6.90 -1.52
C THR A 13 -0.49 -8.02 -0.53
N LEU A 14 0.52 -8.83 -0.17
CA LEU A 14 0.37 -9.90 0.82
C LEU A 14 -0.03 -9.36 2.20
N LEU A 15 0.67 -8.33 2.69
CA LEU A 15 0.41 -7.76 4.02
C LEU A 15 -0.96 -7.07 4.09
N THR A 16 -1.33 -6.31 3.07
CA THR A 16 -2.65 -5.67 2.99
C THR A 16 -3.76 -6.71 2.85
N GLY A 17 -3.59 -7.73 2.01
CA GLY A 17 -4.55 -8.82 1.87
C GLY A 17 -4.76 -9.58 3.18
N LEU A 18 -3.66 -9.91 3.89
CA LEU A 18 -3.73 -10.55 5.21
C LEU A 18 -4.43 -9.65 6.22
N PHE A 19 -4.07 -8.37 6.30
CA PHE A 19 -4.72 -7.40 7.18
C PHE A 19 -6.22 -7.32 6.92
N LEU A 20 -6.65 -7.19 5.66
CA LEU A 20 -8.06 -7.13 5.31
C LEU A 20 -8.79 -8.42 5.64
N THR A 21 -8.16 -9.57 5.42
CA THR A 21 -8.76 -10.87 5.73
C THR A 21 -9.03 -11.00 7.22
N VAL A 22 -8.05 -10.65 8.06
CA VAL A 22 -8.21 -10.66 9.52
C VAL A 22 -9.27 -9.64 9.96
N PHE A 23 -9.23 -8.44 9.40
CA PHE A 23 -10.21 -7.39 9.70
C PHE A 23 -11.64 -7.84 9.39
N PHE A 24 -11.89 -8.41 8.20
CA PHE A 24 -13.21 -8.89 7.82
C PHE A 24 -13.62 -10.16 8.58
N ALA A 25 -12.68 -11.04 8.93
CA ALA A 25 -12.97 -12.21 9.76
C ALA A 25 -13.50 -11.81 11.14
N ILE A 26 -12.91 -10.78 11.75
CA ILE A 26 -13.37 -10.24 13.05
C ILE A 26 -14.73 -9.55 12.93
N MET A 27 -14.98 -8.83 11.83
CA MET A 27 -16.18 -7.99 11.69
C MET A 27 -17.42 -8.74 11.21
N ASN A 28 -17.27 -9.83 10.44
CA ASN A 28 -18.36 -10.47 9.69
C ASN A 28 -18.48 -11.99 9.92
N ASP A 29 -17.83 -12.58 10.93
CA ASP A 29 -17.84 -14.03 11.20
C ASP A 29 -17.51 -14.87 9.94
N PHE A 30 -16.48 -14.47 9.19
CA PHE A 30 -16.04 -15.27 8.04
C PHE A 30 -15.31 -16.53 8.50
N ASP A 31 -16.00 -17.68 8.47
CA ASP A 31 -15.45 -18.99 8.83
C ASP A 31 -14.34 -19.50 7.89
N ASN A 32 -14.30 -19.02 6.63
CA ASN A 32 -13.36 -19.47 5.61
C ASN A 32 -12.27 -18.44 5.28
N LEU A 33 -11.30 -18.33 6.19
CA LEU A 33 -10.20 -17.38 6.14
C LEU A 33 -9.35 -17.49 4.85
N PHE A 34 -9.08 -18.72 4.37
CA PHE A 34 -8.28 -18.93 3.16
C PHE A 34 -8.98 -18.50 1.87
N ALA A 35 -10.29 -18.72 1.76
CA ALA A 35 -11.07 -18.29 0.60
C ALA A 35 -11.21 -16.76 0.56
N ALA A 36 -11.45 -16.14 1.72
CA ALA A 36 -11.49 -14.69 1.87
C ALA A 36 -10.14 -14.04 1.51
N LEU A 37 -9.02 -14.65 1.93
CA LEU A 37 -7.67 -14.19 1.59
C LEU A 37 -7.41 -14.22 0.08
N GLY A 38 -7.79 -15.31 -0.60
CA GLY A 38 -7.63 -15.42 -2.05
C GLY A 38 -8.39 -14.33 -2.82
N ILE A 39 -9.65 -14.08 -2.43
CA ILE A 39 -10.51 -13.06 -3.07
C ILE A 39 -9.97 -11.65 -2.80
N LEU A 40 -9.55 -11.36 -1.57
CA LEU A 40 -8.99 -10.07 -1.20
C LEU A 40 -7.63 -9.81 -1.83
N LEU A 41 -6.79 -10.84 -1.99
CA LEU A 41 -5.52 -10.72 -2.72
C LEU A 41 -5.76 -10.47 -4.21
N ALA A 42 -6.71 -11.19 -4.83
CA ALA A 42 -7.09 -10.98 -6.22
C ALA A 42 -7.65 -9.57 -6.44
N GLY A 43 -8.41 -9.05 -5.47
CA GLY A 43 -8.92 -7.68 -5.50
C GLY A 43 -7.85 -6.62 -5.26
N THR A 44 -6.93 -6.81 -4.30
CA THR A 44 -5.94 -5.79 -3.91
C THR A 44 -4.75 -5.70 -4.85
N ALA A 45 -4.31 -6.82 -5.45
CA ALA A 45 -3.19 -6.87 -6.38
C ALA A 45 -3.28 -5.86 -7.55
N PRO A 46 -4.38 -5.75 -8.31
CA PRO A 46 -4.46 -4.81 -9.42
C PRO A 46 -4.35 -3.35 -8.96
N PHE A 47 -4.93 -2.96 -7.83
CA PHE A 47 -4.79 -1.60 -7.29
C PHE A 47 -3.36 -1.31 -6.83
N MET A 48 -2.72 -2.27 -6.15
CA MET A 48 -1.33 -2.12 -5.72
C MET A 48 -0.37 -2.01 -6.90
N PHE A 49 -0.63 -2.74 -7.98
CA PHE A 49 0.18 -2.69 -9.19
C PHE A 49 -0.03 -1.40 -9.98
N LEU A 50 -1.29 -1.02 -10.25
CA LEU A 50 -1.63 0.13 -11.08
C LEU A 50 -1.42 1.46 -10.38
N ILE A 51 -1.48 1.49 -9.04
CA ILE A 51 -1.45 2.75 -8.30
C ILE A 51 -0.29 2.77 -7.30
N GLY A 52 -0.11 1.72 -6.50
CA GLY A 52 0.96 1.65 -5.51
C GLY A 52 2.36 1.77 -6.13
N LEU A 53 2.60 1.08 -7.25
CA LEU A 53 3.90 1.11 -7.92
C LEU A 53 4.22 2.48 -8.56
N PRO A 54 3.32 3.15 -9.30
CA PRO A 54 3.56 4.53 -9.76
C PRO A 54 3.78 5.52 -8.62
N VAL A 55 3.01 5.45 -7.54
CA VAL A 55 3.21 6.31 -6.35
C VAL A 55 4.59 6.10 -5.77
N SER A 56 5.06 4.85 -5.73
CA SER A 56 6.39 4.49 -5.28
C SER A 56 7.50 5.08 -6.16
N ILE A 57 7.33 5.07 -7.49
CA ILE A 57 8.29 5.69 -8.42
C ILE A 57 8.28 7.22 -8.29
N PHE A 58 7.09 7.81 -8.17
CA PHE A 58 6.90 9.24 -8.02
C PHE A 58 7.52 9.77 -6.71
N SER A 59 7.34 9.03 -5.62
CA SER A 59 7.97 9.31 -4.32
C SER A 59 9.49 9.35 -4.45
N ASP A 60 10.12 8.38 -5.14
CA ASP A 60 11.56 8.37 -5.39
C ASP A 60 12.00 9.60 -6.18
N TYR A 61 11.26 9.91 -7.25
CA TYR A 61 11.58 11.03 -8.12
C TYR A 61 11.56 12.36 -7.37
N LEU A 62 10.54 12.60 -6.54
CA LEU A 62 10.42 13.82 -5.76
C LEU A 62 11.43 13.92 -4.61
N THR A 63 11.93 12.79 -4.11
CA THR A 63 12.77 12.76 -2.92
C THR A 63 14.25 12.45 -3.20
N LYS A 64 14.65 12.31 -4.46
CA LYS A 64 16.00 11.94 -4.90
C LYS A 64 17.14 12.82 -4.34
N ASN A 65 16.88 14.11 -4.11
CA ASN A 65 17.88 15.09 -3.67
C ASN A 65 17.81 15.39 -2.16
N LEU A 66 17.01 14.65 -1.40
CA LEU A 66 16.77 14.92 0.01
C LEU A 66 17.63 14.02 0.90
N ASN A 67 18.09 14.59 2.02
CA ASN A 67 18.74 13.83 3.07
C ASN A 67 17.81 12.74 3.62
N SER A 68 18.37 11.61 4.06
CA SER A 68 17.63 10.40 4.49
C SER A 68 16.45 10.69 5.44
N LYS A 69 16.65 11.54 6.46
CA LYS A 69 15.58 11.95 7.40
C LYS A 69 14.46 12.77 6.75
N GLN A 70 14.81 13.69 5.85
CA GLN A 70 13.82 14.53 5.15
C GLN A 70 13.05 13.71 4.11
N ARG A 71 13.73 12.80 3.40
CA ARG A 71 13.11 11.86 2.47
C ARG A 71 12.06 11.01 3.17
N PHE A 72 12.38 10.43 4.32
CA PHE A 72 11.44 9.57 5.06
C PHE A 72 10.09 10.25 5.32
N LYS A 73 10.13 11.50 5.83
CA LYS A 73 8.93 12.30 6.09
C LYS A 73 8.19 12.68 4.81
N LYS A 74 8.91 13.10 3.76
CA LYS A 74 8.27 13.49 2.49
C LYS A 74 7.67 12.29 1.76
N ALA A 75 8.35 11.15 1.75
CA ALA A 75 7.84 9.91 1.18
C ALA A 75 6.54 9.51 1.90
N PHE A 76 6.53 9.51 3.23
CA PHE A 76 5.32 9.25 4.02
C PHE A 76 4.16 10.16 3.60
N MET A 77 4.39 11.47 3.54
CA MET A 77 3.37 12.43 3.09
C MET A 77 2.84 12.12 1.69
N ILE A 78 3.73 11.76 0.74
CA ILE A 78 3.33 11.40 -0.62
C ILE A 78 2.40 10.18 -0.59
N TYR A 79 2.80 9.07 0.05
CA TYR A 79 1.97 7.88 0.12
C TYR A 79 0.61 8.16 0.79
N MET A 80 0.59 8.93 1.87
CA MET A 80 -0.66 9.27 2.57
C MET A 80 -1.57 10.19 1.74
N ILE A 81 -1.03 11.19 1.05
CA ILE A 81 -1.80 12.08 0.17
C ILE A 81 -2.39 11.29 -0.99
N PHE A 82 -1.59 10.47 -1.66
CA PHE A 82 -2.10 9.63 -2.75
C PHE A 82 -3.13 8.64 -2.23
N GLY A 83 -2.86 7.96 -1.10
CA GLY A 83 -3.80 7.08 -0.44
C GLY A 83 -5.14 7.74 -0.13
N LEU A 84 -5.10 8.97 0.38
CA LEU A 84 -6.28 9.76 0.67
C LEU A 84 -7.05 10.13 -0.61
N ILE A 85 -6.37 10.60 -1.66
CA ILE A 85 -6.99 10.95 -2.94
C ILE A 85 -7.66 9.71 -3.55
N ILE A 86 -6.93 8.60 -3.65
CA ILE A 86 -7.45 7.33 -4.18
C ILE A 86 -8.62 6.84 -3.33
N GLY A 87 -8.48 6.90 -2.00
CA GLY A 87 -9.52 6.53 -1.05
C GLY A 87 -10.79 7.33 -1.24
N LEU A 88 -10.69 8.64 -1.37
CA LEU A 88 -11.85 9.51 -1.63
C LEU A 88 -12.51 9.19 -2.97
N VAL A 89 -11.71 9.00 -4.02
CA VAL A 89 -12.21 8.64 -5.35
C VAL A 89 -12.96 7.31 -5.29
N LEU A 90 -12.37 6.26 -4.70
CA LEU A 90 -13.02 4.96 -4.57
C LEU A 90 -14.25 5.01 -3.67
N SER A 91 -14.18 5.70 -2.53
CA SER A 91 -15.33 5.87 -1.64
C SER A 91 -16.48 6.62 -2.32
N PHE A 92 -16.19 7.55 -3.22
CA PHE A 92 -17.20 8.24 -4.01
C PHE A 92 -17.84 7.31 -5.05
N PHE A 93 -17.04 6.54 -5.80
CA PHE A 93 -17.55 5.63 -6.84
C PHE A 93 -18.33 4.43 -6.30
N PHE A 94 -17.95 3.91 -5.13
CA PHE A 94 -18.56 2.72 -4.52
C PHE A 94 -19.46 3.05 -3.33
N GLU A 95 -19.70 4.33 -3.05
CA GLU A 95 -20.57 4.83 -1.97
C GLU A 95 -20.25 4.26 -0.57
N HIS A 96 -18.99 3.86 -0.34
CA HIS A 96 -18.55 3.24 0.92
C HIS A 96 -17.33 3.94 1.51
N LEU A 97 -17.55 4.63 2.64
CA LEU A 97 -16.50 5.37 3.36
C LEU A 97 -15.42 4.46 3.96
N LEU A 98 -15.73 3.18 4.18
CA LEU A 98 -14.77 2.17 4.66
C LEU A 98 -13.58 2.00 3.70
N LEU A 99 -13.78 2.23 2.38
CA LEU A 99 -12.71 2.16 1.39
C LEU A 99 -11.63 3.23 1.59
N LEU A 100 -11.98 4.40 2.12
CA LEU A 100 -11.01 5.43 2.51
C LEU A 100 -10.08 4.93 3.62
N VAL A 101 -10.62 4.24 4.62
CA VAL A 101 -9.82 3.66 5.71
C VAL A 101 -8.91 2.57 5.17
N ILE A 102 -9.44 1.67 4.34
CA ILE A 102 -8.67 0.58 3.72
C ILE A 102 -7.49 1.13 2.90
N THR A 103 -7.74 2.13 2.05
CA THR A 103 -6.71 2.72 1.18
C THR A 103 -5.65 3.49 1.94
N LEU A 104 -6.01 4.17 3.03
CA LEU A 104 -5.04 4.81 3.93
C LEU A 104 -4.15 3.78 4.62
N VAL A 105 -4.73 2.68 5.14
CA VAL A 105 -3.96 1.59 5.75
C VAL A 105 -3.06 0.92 4.72
N ALA A 106 -3.57 0.63 3.53
CA ALA A 106 -2.80 0.07 2.42
C ALA A 106 -1.60 0.96 2.05
N SER A 107 -1.82 2.28 1.97
CA SER A 107 -0.77 3.26 1.67
C SER A 107 0.29 3.35 2.76
N PHE A 108 -0.14 3.26 4.02
CA PHE A 108 0.75 3.18 5.17
C PHE A 108 1.64 1.93 5.13
N ILE A 109 1.04 0.76 4.88
CA ILE A 109 1.77 -0.50 4.73
C ILE A 109 2.75 -0.41 3.55
N TYR A 110 2.31 0.15 2.41
CA TYR A 110 3.17 0.33 1.24
C TYR A 110 4.41 1.15 1.59
N TRP A 111 4.21 2.29 2.24
CA TRP A 111 5.31 3.16 2.65
C TRP A 111 6.31 2.45 3.58
N ILE A 112 5.82 1.70 4.59
CA ILE A 112 6.70 0.93 5.48
C ILE A 112 7.53 -0.08 4.68
N VAL A 113 6.88 -0.85 3.82
CA VAL A 113 7.53 -1.88 3.00
C VAL A 113 8.57 -1.26 2.07
N ASP A 114 8.23 -0.19 1.35
CA ASP A 114 9.16 0.49 0.43
C ASP A 114 10.38 1.04 1.17
N GLU A 115 10.22 1.58 2.39
CA GLU A 115 11.36 2.07 3.16
C GLU A 115 12.23 0.95 3.74
N ILE A 116 11.63 -0.15 4.22
CA ILE A 116 12.38 -1.34 4.68
C ILE A 116 13.20 -1.92 3.53
N LEU A 117 12.56 -2.10 2.36
CA LEU A 117 13.25 -2.61 1.18
C LEU A 117 14.32 -1.63 0.70
N ARG A 118 14.09 -0.32 0.78
CA ARG A 118 15.10 0.68 0.41
C ARG A 118 16.35 0.58 1.28
N LYS A 119 16.21 0.40 2.60
CA LYS A 119 17.35 0.20 3.50
C LYS A 119 18.16 -1.05 3.16
N LYS A 120 17.52 -2.11 2.64
CA LYS A 120 18.19 -3.36 2.24
C LYS A 120 18.85 -3.29 0.86
N PHE A 121 18.21 -2.64 -0.10
CA PHE A 121 18.66 -2.61 -1.51
C PHE A 121 19.46 -1.36 -1.90
N THR A 122 19.56 -0.39 -1.00
CA THR A 122 20.41 0.80 -1.13
C THR A 122 21.39 0.76 0.03
N ALA A 123 22.36 -0.15 -0.05
CA ALA A 123 23.53 -0.10 0.81
C ALA A 123 24.44 1.01 0.26
N TYR A 124 24.62 2.05 1.08
CA TYR A 124 25.33 3.33 0.84
C TYR A 124 24.57 4.36 -0.01
#